data_AF-A0A5J4QR59-F1
#
_entry.id   AF-A0A5J4QR59-F1
#
_cell.length_a   1.000
_cell.length_b   1.000
_cell.length_c   1.000
_cell.angle_alpha   90.00
_cell.angle_beta   90.00
_cell.angle_gamma   90.00
#
_symmetry.space_group_name_H-M   'P 1'
#
loop_
_entity.id
_entity.type
_entity.pdbx_description
1 polymer ?
#
loop_
_entity_poly.entity_id
_entity_poly.type
_entity_poly.pdbx_seq_one_letter_code
_entity_poly.pdbx_strand_id
1 'polypeptide(L)'
;MSGANHIELWERCLVIIKDNVAELTYNTWFIPIVPLKYEDQTLTLQVPSQFFYEFIEDKFVDLLRATLYKVIGGGTKLMYNVMVDKSSKTTVNLEASNRSTVMMQGNAYAANKAPNIFQAPAVQDLNSQLNPEYTFDTFIEGHNNKLARTVALSIVERPAGTGFNPLFLHGGSGVGKTHLVNAIGTSVKEKYPNKRVLYVSAYLFQVQYTDSVRNNTTNDFINFYQTIDVLIIDDIQEFAGVIKTQNTFFHIFNHLHQNGKQLILTSDRAPASLEGLEERLLTRFKWGMVAELEKPTFELRRDILKKRMRRDGIQFPQEVIDYIAENVSENI
;
A
#
# COMPACT_ATOMS: atom_id res chain seq x y z
N MET A 1 25.61 26.14 -27.04
CA MET A 1 24.34 25.73 -26.41
C MET A 1 24.70 25.22 -25.04
N SER A 2 24.53 26.05 -24.01
CA SER A 2 24.93 25.74 -22.63
C SER A 2 24.00 24.67 -22.07
N GLY A 3 24.54 23.47 -21.81
CA GLY A 3 23.80 22.41 -21.11
C GLY A 3 23.36 22.96 -19.76
N ALA A 4 22.06 23.11 -19.56
CA ALA A 4 21.52 23.54 -18.29
C ALA A 4 21.93 22.51 -17.22
N ASN A 5 22.54 22.99 -16.14
CA ASN A 5 23.04 22.13 -15.06
C ASN A 5 21.84 21.44 -14.39
N HIS A 6 21.68 20.13 -14.61
CA HIS A 6 20.56 19.33 -14.09
C HIS A 6 20.45 19.40 -12.56
N ILE A 7 21.58 19.65 -11.87
CA ILE A 7 21.64 19.88 -10.43
C ILE A 7 20.92 21.20 -10.07
N GLU A 8 21.28 22.32 -10.73
CA GLU A 8 20.65 23.62 -10.49
C GLU A 8 19.15 23.62 -10.85
N LEU A 9 18.77 22.91 -11.91
CA LEU A 9 17.36 22.76 -12.28
C LEU A 9 16.56 22.03 -11.19
N TRP A 10 17.13 20.96 -10.63
CA TRP A 10 16.50 20.22 -9.55
C TRP A 10 16.47 21.01 -8.23
N GLU A 11 17.53 21.73 -7.87
CA GLU A 11 17.55 22.61 -6.69
C GLU A 11 16.47 23.68 -6.75
N ARG A 12 16.24 24.28 -7.93
CA ARG A 12 15.14 25.22 -8.14
C ARG A 12 13.77 24.57 -7.99
N CYS A 13 13.63 23.31 -8.42
CA CYS A 13 12.41 22.54 -8.18
C CYS A 13 12.20 22.28 -6.69
N LEU A 14 13.26 21.88 -5.97
CA LEU A 14 13.22 21.60 -4.54
C LEU A 14 12.77 22.82 -3.71
N VAL A 15 13.19 24.04 -4.07
CA VAL A 15 12.73 25.26 -3.40
C VAL A 15 11.21 25.40 -3.50
N ILE A 16 10.64 25.20 -4.69
CA ILE A 16 9.18 25.29 -4.89
C ILE A 16 8.46 24.15 -4.17
N ILE A 17 8.98 22.93 -4.24
CA ILE A 17 8.38 21.77 -3.59
C ILE A 17 8.34 21.96 -2.08
N LYS A 18 9.41 22.48 -1.48
CA LYS A 18 9.51 22.74 -0.03
C LYS A 18 8.38 23.64 0.49
N ASP A 19 7.97 24.63 -0.30
CA ASP A 19 6.88 25.54 0.06
C ASP A 19 5.48 24.92 -0.12
N ASN A 20 5.37 23.80 -0.84
CA ASN A 20 4.10 23.15 -1.19
C ASN A 20 3.84 21.83 -0.46
N VAL A 21 4.80 21.33 0.34
CA VAL A 21 4.65 20.09 1.11
C VAL A 21 5.08 20.30 2.56
N ALA A 22 4.61 19.44 3.46
CA ALA A 22 5.05 19.48 4.85
C ALA A 22 6.56 19.18 4.96
N GLU A 23 7.25 19.80 5.92
CA GLU A 23 8.71 19.67 6.10
C GLU A 23 9.18 18.21 6.21
N LEU A 24 8.42 17.36 6.91
CA LEU A 24 8.70 15.93 7.01
C LEU A 24 8.60 15.23 5.65
N THR A 25 7.54 15.52 4.88
CA THR A 25 7.36 14.99 3.53
C THR A 25 8.51 15.42 2.62
N TYR A 26 8.92 16.70 2.69
CA TYR A 26 10.07 17.23 1.95
C TYR A 26 11.35 16.45 2.27
N ASN A 27 11.67 16.31 3.57
CA ASN A 27 12.89 15.67 4.03
C ASN A 27 12.94 14.17 3.72
N THR A 28 11.80 13.48 3.78
CA THR A 28 11.73 12.02 3.54
C THR A 28 11.71 11.68 2.06
N TRP A 29 11.01 12.47 1.24
CA TRP A 29 10.67 12.06 -0.13
C TRP A 29 11.40 12.84 -1.22
N PHE A 30 11.84 14.06 -0.96
CA PHE A 30 12.45 14.90 -2.00
C PHE A 30 13.95 15.11 -1.82
N ILE A 31 14.43 15.19 -0.57
CA ILE A 31 15.87 15.27 -0.29
C ILE A 31 16.65 14.03 -0.79
N PRO A 32 16.15 12.78 -0.65
CA PRO A 32 16.90 11.61 -1.11
C PRO A 32 16.97 11.44 -2.63
N ILE A 33 16.29 12.29 -3.41
CA ILE A 33 16.25 12.21 -4.87
C ILE A 33 17.49 12.89 -5.45
N VAL A 34 18.24 12.16 -6.28
CA VAL A 34 19.47 12.67 -6.90
C VAL A 34 19.24 12.92 -8.40
N PRO A 35 19.44 14.14 -8.91
CA PRO A 35 19.33 14.40 -10.34
C PRO A 35 20.52 13.77 -11.07
N LEU A 36 20.26 12.93 -12.08
CA LEU A 36 21.33 12.24 -12.82
C LEU A 36 21.73 12.98 -14.09
N LYS A 37 20.75 13.44 -14.88
CA LYS A 37 21.00 14.14 -16.14
C LYS A 37 19.75 14.85 -16.67
N TYR A 38 19.97 15.80 -17.58
CA TYR A 38 18.94 16.48 -18.35
C TYR A 38 19.37 16.56 -19.82
N GLU A 39 18.71 15.80 -20.68
CA GLU A 39 19.01 15.68 -22.13
C GLU A 39 17.68 15.56 -22.90
N ASP A 40 17.57 16.16 -24.08
CA ASP A 40 16.36 16.08 -24.94
C ASP A 40 15.03 16.39 -24.21
N GLN A 41 15.04 17.47 -23.41
CA GLN A 41 13.92 17.87 -22.54
C GLN A 41 13.51 16.82 -21.51
N THR A 42 14.35 15.82 -21.23
CA THR A 42 14.06 14.75 -20.30
C THR A 42 14.95 14.85 -19.07
N LEU A 43 14.36 15.11 -17.90
CA LEU A 43 15.07 15.09 -16.61
C LEU A 43 15.03 13.68 -16.04
N THR A 44 16.19 13.09 -15.76
CA THR A 44 16.29 11.78 -15.09
C THR A 44 16.65 11.96 -13.63
N LEU A 45 15.81 11.44 -12.74
CA LEU A 45 15.99 11.49 -11.29
C LEU A 45 16.21 10.09 -10.73
N GLN A 46 17.23 9.92 -9.91
CA GLN A 46 17.46 8.68 -9.16
C GLN A 46 16.64 8.66 -7.88
N VAL A 47 15.98 7.52 -7.63
CA VAL A 47 15.24 7.27 -6.40
C VAL A 47 15.74 6.01 -5.68
N PRO A 48 15.61 5.95 -4.35
CA PRO A 48 16.18 4.87 -3.53
C PRO A 48 15.65 3.45 -3.80
N SER A 49 14.40 3.31 -4.23
CA SER A 49 13.75 2.00 -4.42
C SER A 49 12.51 2.10 -5.31
N GLN A 50 11.99 0.96 -5.76
CA GLN A 50 10.78 0.86 -6.59
C GLN A 50 9.57 1.44 -5.87
N PHE A 51 9.41 1.12 -4.58
CA PHE A 51 8.38 1.70 -3.73
C PHE A 51 8.49 3.24 -3.67
N PHE A 52 9.71 3.77 -3.66
CA PHE A 52 9.91 5.21 -3.63
C PHE A 52 9.42 5.91 -4.90
N TYR A 53 9.69 5.30 -6.05
CA TYR A 53 9.12 5.72 -7.32
C TYR A 53 7.57 5.67 -7.28
N GLU A 54 6.99 4.53 -6.91
CA GLU A 54 5.53 4.34 -6.90
C GLU A 54 4.82 5.35 -6.00
N PHE A 55 5.38 5.63 -4.82
CA PHE A 55 4.82 6.61 -3.89
C PHE A 55 4.91 8.05 -4.41
N ILE A 56 6.07 8.45 -4.95
CA ILE A 56 6.24 9.78 -5.56
C ILE A 56 5.28 9.95 -6.74
N GLU A 57 5.13 8.92 -7.57
CA GLU A 57 4.29 8.96 -8.76
C GLU A 57 2.79 8.97 -8.40
N ASP A 58 2.37 8.24 -7.38
CA ASP A 58 0.96 8.24 -6.94
C ASP A 58 0.57 9.56 -6.23
N LYS A 59 1.47 10.11 -5.41
CA LYS A 59 1.11 11.24 -4.51
C LYS A 59 1.59 12.60 -4.99
N PHE A 60 2.68 12.69 -5.74
CA PHE A 60 3.37 13.95 -6.01
C PHE A 60 3.62 14.23 -7.50
N VAL A 61 3.18 13.36 -8.40
CA VAL A 61 3.37 13.55 -9.85
C VAL A 61 2.82 14.88 -10.35
N ASP A 62 1.65 15.32 -9.85
CA ASP A 62 1.04 16.58 -10.27
C ASP A 62 1.85 17.79 -9.78
N LEU A 63 2.33 17.75 -8.53
CA LEU A 63 3.20 18.78 -7.97
C LEU A 63 4.53 18.84 -8.73
N LEU A 64 5.13 17.68 -9.01
CA LEU A 64 6.37 17.57 -9.77
C LEU A 64 6.20 18.10 -11.19
N ARG A 65 5.12 17.75 -11.88
CA ARG A 65 4.81 18.23 -13.22
C ARG A 65 4.63 19.75 -13.25
N ALA A 66 3.83 20.29 -12.34
CA ALA A 66 3.62 21.74 -12.23
C ALA A 66 4.92 22.48 -11.93
N THR A 67 5.76 21.92 -11.06
CA THR A 67 7.06 22.49 -10.70
C THR A 67 8.04 22.44 -11.87
N LEU A 68 8.17 21.29 -12.55
CA LEU A 68 9.03 21.12 -13.72
C LEU A 68 8.61 22.04 -14.86
N TYR A 69 7.30 22.17 -15.11
CA TYR A 69 6.77 23.11 -16.09
C TYR A 69 7.15 24.56 -15.76
N LYS A 70 7.08 24.94 -14.48
CA LYS A 70 7.41 26.30 -14.01
C LYS A 70 8.92 26.60 -14.05
N VAL A 71 9.77 25.61 -13.78
CA VAL A 71 11.23 25.79 -13.68
C VAL A 71 11.93 25.63 -15.03
N ILE A 72 11.51 24.64 -15.82
CA ILE A 72 12.19 24.20 -17.06
C ILE A 72 11.39 24.65 -18.29
N GLY A 73 10.07 24.53 -18.26
CA GLY A 73 9.17 24.89 -19.35
C GLY A 73 8.36 23.72 -19.91
N GLY A 74 7.48 24.03 -20.87
CA GLY A 74 6.61 23.04 -21.53
C GLY A 74 7.39 22.05 -22.41
N GLY A 75 6.96 20.79 -22.40
CA GLY A 75 7.59 19.69 -23.15
C GLY A 75 8.55 18.83 -22.32
N THR A 76 8.82 19.22 -21.07
CA THR A 76 9.72 18.47 -20.18
C THR A 76 9.14 17.11 -19.80
N LYS A 77 9.90 16.04 -20.08
CA LYS A 77 9.62 14.67 -19.64
C LYS A 77 10.38 14.36 -18.36
N LEU A 78 9.79 13.54 -17.50
CA LEU A 78 10.40 13.07 -16.27
C LEU A 78 10.66 11.56 -16.38
N MET A 79 11.88 11.16 -16.07
CA MET A 79 12.29 9.76 -15.96
C MET A 79 12.81 9.47 -14.57
N TYR A 80 12.51 8.27 -14.07
CA TYR A 80 13.02 7.78 -12.81
C TYR A 80 14.04 6.67 -13.04
N ASN A 81 15.15 6.73 -12.31
CA ASN A 81 16.14 5.67 -12.23
C ASN A 81 16.04 5.03 -10.84
N VAL A 82 15.59 3.78 -10.78
CA VAL A 82 15.36 3.05 -9.53
C VAL A 82 16.57 2.17 -9.21
N MET A 83 17.11 2.28 -8.00
CA MET A 83 18.15 1.37 -7.50
C MET A 83 17.52 0.04 -7.05
N VAL A 84 17.96 -1.08 -7.64
CA VAL A 84 17.37 -2.42 -7.37
C VAL A 84 18.17 -3.22 -6.34
N ASP A 85 19.43 -2.85 -6.06
CA ASP A 85 20.25 -3.48 -5.02
C ASP A 85 21.39 -2.53 -4.58
N LYS A 86 21.73 -2.45 -3.28
CA LYS A 86 22.85 -1.63 -2.79
C LYS A 86 24.21 -2.29 -3.05
N SER A 87 24.24 -3.58 -3.36
CA SER A 87 25.46 -4.35 -3.58
C SER A 87 25.84 -4.51 -5.06
N SER A 88 24.86 -4.39 -5.95
CA SER A 88 25.01 -4.52 -7.40
C SER A 88 24.49 -3.23 -8.02
N LYS A 89 25.34 -2.44 -8.70
CA LYS A 89 24.97 -1.15 -9.34
C LYS A 89 23.98 -1.31 -10.52
N THR A 90 22.95 -2.11 -10.36
CA THR A 90 21.91 -2.39 -11.34
C THR A 90 20.77 -1.40 -11.10
N THR A 91 20.43 -0.64 -12.15
CA THR A 91 19.34 0.34 -12.10
C THR A 91 18.34 0.07 -13.22
N VAL A 92 17.08 0.40 -12.98
CA VAL A 92 15.99 0.28 -13.96
C VAL A 92 15.43 1.67 -14.23
N ASN A 93 15.24 2.00 -15.51
CA ASN A 93 14.65 3.28 -15.92
C ASN A 93 13.15 3.12 -16.15
N LEU A 94 12.35 4.00 -15.53
CA LEU A 94 10.90 4.06 -15.65
C LEU A 94 10.47 5.45 -16.12
N GLU A 95 9.52 5.53 -17.05
CA GLU A 95 8.94 6.79 -17.52
C GLU A 95 7.80 7.24 -16.58
N ALA A 96 7.71 8.54 -16.33
CA ALA A 96 6.57 9.11 -15.60
C ALA A 96 5.27 8.98 -16.42
N SER A 97 4.15 8.74 -15.73
CA SER A 97 2.85 8.45 -16.32
C SER A 97 2.15 9.69 -16.88
N ASN A 98 1.72 9.63 -18.15
CA ASN A 98 0.93 10.68 -18.83
C ASN A 98 -0.57 10.61 -18.49
N ARG A 99 -0.95 10.68 -17.21
CA ARG A 99 -2.38 10.82 -16.85
C ARG A 99 -2.87 12.24 -17.15
N SER A 100 -3.89 12.32 -18.02
CA SER A 100 -4.55 13.56 -18.44
C SER A 100 -5.45 14.10 -17.33
N THR A 101 -5.43 15.41 -17.16
CA THR A 101 -6.12 16.17 -16.11
C THR A 101 -7.64 16.11 -16.26
N VAL A 102 -8.33 15.53 -15.27
CA VAL A 102 -9.64 16.02 -14.84
C VAL A 102 -9.44 16.61 -13.45
N MET A 103 -9.62 17.92 -13.33
CA MET A 103 -9.44 18.67 -12.10
C MET A 103 -10.45 18.18 -11.05
N MET A 104 -9.95 17.58 -9.96
CA MET A 104 -10.60 17.67 -8.66
C MET A 104 -9.62 18.34 -7.70
N GLN A 105 -9.94 19.58 -7.33
CA GLN A 105 -9.33 20.24 -6.18
C GLN A 105 -9.78 19.50 -4.92
N GLY A 106 -8.83 18.86 -4.25
CA GLY A 106 -8.97 18.29 -2.92
C GLY A 106 -7.61 17.86 -2.43
N ASN A 107 -7.04 18.63 -1.49
CA ASN A 107 -5.71 18.41 -0.91
C ASN A 107 -5.53 16.96 -0.41
N ALA A 108 -4.83 16.13 -1.19
CA ALA A 108 -4.61 14.71 -0.89
C ALA A 108 -3.39 14.44 0.03
N TYR A 109 -2.82 15.48 0.66
CA TYR A 109 -1.73 15.35 1.65
C TYR A 109 -2.21 15.28 3.10
N ALA A 110 -3.50 15.03 3.31
CA ALA A 110 -4.13 14.84 4.61
C ALA A 110 -4.95 13.54 4.65
N ALA A 111 -4.45 12.46 4.03
CA ALA A 111 -5.09 11.15 4.14
C ALA A 111 -4.93 10.66 5.59
N ASN A 112 -5.99 10.85 6.38
CA ASN A 112 -6.20 10.37 7.75
C ASN A 112 -5.27 10.98 8.82
N LYS A 113 -5.31 12.31 8.99
CA LYS A 113 -4.81 12.94 10.23
C LYS A 113 -5.88 12.90 11.32
N ALA A 114 -5.50 12.48 12.53
CA ALA A 114 -6.38 12.50 13.67
C ALA A 114 -6.86 13.94 14.00
N PRO A 115 -8.11 14.11 14.48
CA PRO A 115 -8.74 15.42 14.60
C PRO A 115 -8.11 16.28 15.71
N ASN A 116 -8.00 17.58 15.46
CA ASN A 116 -7.80 18.59 16.51
C ASN A 116 -9.09 18.73 17.33
N ILE A 117 -8.99 18.70 18.66
CA ILE A 117 -10.10 18.72 19.63
C ILE A 117 -10.97 20.01 19.54
N PHE A 118 -10.54 21.02 18.78
CA PHE A 118 -11.22 22.31 18.62
C PHE A 118 -12.05 22.46 17.32
N GLN A 119 -12.26 21.40 16.53
CA GLN A 119 -13.15 21.44 15.36
C GLN A 119 -14.34 20.49 15.59
N ALA A 120 -15.56 21.00 15.35
CA ALA A 120 -16.80 20.22 15.42
C ALA A 120 -16.72 18.94 14.55
N PRO A 121 -17.43 17.84 14.89
CA PRO A 121 -17.26 16.55 14.26
C PRO A 121 -17.85 16.57 12.84
N ALA A 122 -17.10 17.08 11.88
CA ALA A 122 -17.28 16.70 10.49
C ALA A 122 -16.77 15.26 10.37
N VAL A 123 -17.58 14.38 9.78
CA VAL A 123 -17.14 13.03 9.39
C VAL A 123 -15.97 13.24 8.43
N GLN A 124 -14.73 13.10 8.92
CA GLN A 124 -13.57 13.16 8.05
C GLN A 124 -13.73 12.08 6.98
N ASP A 125 -13.58 12.47 5.71
CA ASP A 125 -13.45 11.52 4.61
C ASP A 125 -12.22 10.65 4.86
N LEU A 126 -12.47 9.46 5.42
CA LEU A 126 -11.44 8.45 5.64
C LEU A 126 -11.00 7.94 4.26
N ASN A 127 -9.75 8.19 3.89
CA ASN A 127 -9.16 7.51 2.74
C ASN A 127 -8.87 6.07 3.15
N SER A 128 -9.60 5.12 2.56
CA SER A 128 -9.49 3.70 2.90
C SER A 128 -8.16 3.05 2.49
N GLN A 129 -7.34 3.70 1.65
CA GLN A 129 -6.05 3.19 1.14
C GLN A 129 -6.18 1.85 0.38
N LEU A 130 -7.38 1.50 -0.06
CA LEU A 130 -7.65 0.26 -0.80
C LEU A 130 -7.26 0.41 -2.26
N ASN A 131 -6.74 -0.66 -2.85
CA ASN A 131 -6.50 -0.74 -4.29
C ASN A 131 -7.80 -1.17 -5.02
N PRO A 132 -8.38 -0.31 -5.89
CA PRO A 132 -9.62 -0.64 -6.60
C PRO A 132 -9.48 -1.78 -7.61
N GLU A 133 -8.26 -2.11 -8.05
CA GLU A 133 -8.02 -3.23 -8.98
C GLU A 133 -8.07 -4.60 -8.29
N TYR A 134 -7.95 -4.62 -6.97
CA TYR A 134 -7.95 -5.84 -6.16
C TYR A 134 -9.36 -6.12 -5.65
N THR A 135 -10.11 -6.88 -6.44
CA THR A 135 -11.51 -7.26 -6.17
C THR A 135 -11.65 -8.78 -6.16
N PHE A 136 -12.79 -9.29 -5.67
CA PHE A 136 -13.08 -10.73 -5.74
C PHE A 136 -13.25 -11.22 -7.18
N ASP A 137 -13.62 -10.33 -8.09
CA ASP A 137 -13.70 -10.67 -9.51
C ASP A 137 -12.31 -10.90 -10.08
N THR A 138 -11.33 -10.07 -9.73
CA THR A 138 -9.94 -10.27 -10.19
C THR A 138 -9.20 -11.36 -9.41
N PHE A 139 -9.72 -11.81 -8.26
CA PHE A 139 -9.17 -12.91 -7.46
C PHE A 139 -9.72 -14.28 -7.88
N ILE A 140 -8.94 -15.06 -8.64
CA ILE A 140 -9.36 -16.38 -9.14
C ILE A 140 -9.36 -17.41 -8.01
N GLU A 141 -10.51 -18.07 -7.83
CA GLU A 141 -10.62 -19.18 -6.90
C GLU A 141 -9.96 -20.44 -7.47
N GLY A 142 -9.19 -21.12 -6.63
CA GLY A 142 -8.74 -22.49 -6.84
C GLY A 142 -8.64 -23.24 -5.51
N HIS A 143 -8.27 -24.52 -5.57
CA HIS A 143 -8.23 -25.37 -4.38
C HIS A 143 -7.38 -24.76 -3.23
N ASN A 144 -6.23 -24.18 -3.58
CA ASN A 144 -5.24 -23.58 -2.68
C ASN A 144 -5.67 -22.30 -1.96
N ASN A 145 -6.74 -21.63 -2.41
CA ASN A 145 -7.21 -20.38 -1.83
C ASN A 145 -8.70 -20.36 -1.49
N LYS A 146 -9.41 -21.49 -1.72
CA LYS A 146 -10.86 -21.60 -1.58
C LYS A 146 -11.34 -21.33 -0.16
N LEU A 147 -10.64 -21.86 0.86
CA LEU A 147 -11.02 -21.65 2.26
C LEU A 147 -10.92 -20.16 2.62
N ALA A 148 -9.76 -19.56 2.37
CA ALA A 148 -9.52 -18.14 2.63
C ALA A 148 -10.56 -17.26 1.91
N ARG A 149 -10.85 -17.54 0.64
CA ARG A 149 -11.85 -16.82 -0.15
C ARG A 149 -13.28 -16.98 0.39
N THR A 150 -13.66 -18.17 0.84
CA THR A 150 -15.00 -18.43 1.41
C THR A 150 -15.21 -17.67 2.72
N VAL A 151 -14.19 -17.67 3.59
CA VAL A 151 -14.19 -16.90 4.83
C VAL A 151 -14.24 -15.40 4.54
N ALA A 152 -13.45 -14.94 3.58
CA ALA A 152 -13.42 -13.55 3.12
C ALA A 152 -14.80 -13.07 2.66
N LEU A 153 -15.52 -13.87 1.84
CA LEU A 153 -16.89 -13.57 1.44
C LEU A 153 -17.86 -13.53 2.63
N SER A 154 -17.70 -14.41 3.61
CA SER A 154 -18.52 -14.42 4.83
C SER A 154 -18.33 -13.14 5.66
N ILE A 155 -17.11 -12.62 5.70
CA ILE A 155 -16.80 -11.33 6.35
C ILE A 155 -17.39 -10.16 5.56
N VAL A 156 -17.38 -10.19 4.23
CA VAL A 156 -18.07 -9.19 3.41
C VAL A 156 -19.58 -9.18 3.70
N GLU A 157 -20.19 -10.35 3.88
CA GLU A 157 -21.60 -10.44 4.20
C GLU A 157 -21.95 -9.90 5.59
N ARG A 158 -21.06 -10.11 6.56
CA ARG A 158 -21.23 -9.65 7.95
C ARG A 158 -19.87 -9.29 8.57
N PRO A 159 -19.38 -8.06 8.37
CA PRO A 159 -18.06 -7.68 8.89
C PRO A 159 -18.06 -7.59 10.43
N ALA A 160 -19.21 -7.40 11.07
CA ALA A 160 -19.34 -7.50 12.52
C ALA A 160 -20.11 -8.78 12.89
N GLY A 161 -19.59 -9.55 13.85
CA GLY A 161 -20.31 -10.69 14.44
C GLY A 161 -20.12 -12.05 13.76
N THR A 162 -19.12 -12.22 12.90
CA THR A 162 -18.67 -13.57 12.49
C THR A 162 -17.77 -14.18 13.57
N GLY A 163 -17.67 -15.52 13.59
CA GLY A 163 -16.66 -16.21 14.38
C GLY A 163 -15.23 -16.08 13.84
N PHE A 164 -15.02 -15.25 12.81
CA PHE A 164 -13.77 -15.10 12.07
C PHE A 164 -13.04 -13.80 12.41
N ASN A 165 -13.15 -13.34 13.66
CA ASN A 165 -12.53 -12.10 14.12
C ASN A 165 -11.47 -12.38 15.21
N PRO A 166 -10.17 -12.12 14.95
CA PRO A 166 -9.61 -11.63 13.69
C PRO A 166 -9.62 -12.69 12.57
N LEU A 167 -9.55 -12.25 11.32
CA LEU A 167 -9.09 -13.08 10.21
C LEU A 167 -7.58 -12.90 10.08
N PHE A 168 -6.83 -14.00 10.15
CA PHE A 168 -5.40 -14.03 9.94
C PHE A 168 -5.07 -14.85 8.70
N LEU A 169 -4.56 -14.20 7.66
CA LEU A 169 -4.12 -14.83 6.42
C LEU A 169 -2.61 -15.01 6.44
N HIS A 170 -2.11 -16.20 6.14
CA HIS A 170 -0.67 -16.40 5.96
C HIS A 170 -0.33 -17.20 4.71
N GLY A 171 0.90 -17.06 4.25
CA GLY A 171 1.41 -17.77 3.09
C GLY A 171 2.62 -17.05 2.50
N GLY A 172 3.33 -17.72 1.60
CA GLY A 172 4.54 -17.18 0.96
C GLY A 172 4.32 -15.87 0.19
N SER A 173 5.39 -15.30 -0.36
CA SER A 173 5.28 -14.17 -1.30
C SER A 173 4.40 -14.55 -2.50
N GLY A 174 3.66 -13.58 -3.03
CA GLY A 174 2.94 -13.73 -4.31
C GLY A 174 1.71 -14.64 -4.30
N VAL A 175 1.30 -15.21 -3.16
CA VAL A 175 0.12 -16.11 -3.07
C VAL A 175 -1.24 -15.39 -3.05
N GLY A 176 -1.25 -14.06 -3.14
CA GLY A 176 -2.48 -13.26 -3.21
C GLY A 176 -3.03 -12.73 -1.89
N LYS A 177 -2.23 -12.68 -0.80
CA LYS A 177 -2.64 -12.15 0.52
C LYS A 177 -3.18 -10.71 0.42
N THR A 178 -2.34 -9.80 -0.10
CA THR A 178 -2.67 -8.37 -0.28
C THR A 178 -3.89 -8.17 -1.17
N HIS A 179 -4.00 -8.95 -2.26
CA HIS A 179 -5.16 -8.92 -3.15
C HIS A 179 -6.42 -9.29 -2.38
N LEU A 180 -6.42 -10.41 -1.66
CA LEU A 180 -7.60 -10.90 -0.97
C LEU A 180 -8.09 -9.93 0.12
N VAL A 181 -7.18 -9.35 0.92
CA VAL A 181 -7.59 -8.38 1.95
C VAL A 181 -8.10 -7.07 1.37
N ASN A 182 -7.53 -6.60 0.26
CA ASN A 182 -8.06 -5.45 -0.47
C ASN A 182 -9.45 -5.77 -1.03
N ALA A 183 -9.65 -6.95 -1.62
CA ALA A 183 -10.94 -7.38 -2.13
C ALA A 183 -12.03 -7.41 -1.03
N ILE A 184 -11.69 -7.86 0.18
CA ILE A 184 -12.58 -7.77 1.34
C ILE A 184 -12.90 -6.30 1.65
N GLY A 185 -11.88 -5.46 1.80
CA GLY A 185 -12.05 -4.06 2.15
C GLY A 185 -12.91 -3.28 1.15
N THR A 186 -12.63 -3.43 -0.15
CA THR A 186 -13.38 -2.79 -1.24
C THR A 186 -14.83 -3.24 -1.24
N SER A 187 -15.08 -4.55 -1.16
CA SER A 187 -16.45 -5.09 -1.17
C SER A 187 -17.25 -4.68 0.08
N VAL A 188 -16.60 -4.62 1.25
CA VAL A 188 -17.23 -4.10 2.47
C VAL A 188 -17.58 -2.62 2.30
N LYS A 189 -16.69 -1.82 1.71
CA LYS A 189 -16.91 -0.39 1.53
C LYS A 189 -18.04 -0.10 0.53
N GLU A 190 -18.11 -0.88 -0.54
CA GLU A 190 -19.21 -0.83 -1.51
C GLU A 190 -20.55 -1.21 -0.89
N LYS A 191 -20.59 -2.31 -0.12
CA LYS A 191 -21.82 -2.82 0.49
C LYS A 191 -22.28 -2.02 1.71
N TYR A 192 -21.33 -1.45 2.46
CA TYR A 192 -21.58 -0.64 3.65
C TYR A 192 -20.86 0.72 3.54
N PRO A 193 -21.39 1.67 2.74
CA PRO A 193 -20.73 2.96 2.50
C PRO A 193 -20.39 3.75 3.76
N ASN A 194 -21.22 3.59 4.80
CA ASN A 194 -21.06 4.27 6.09
C ASN A 194 -19.98 3.65 7.00
N LYS A 195 -19.47 2.45 6.68
CA LYS A 195 -18.40 1.83 7.48
C LYS A 195 -17.06 2.49 7.18
N ARG A 196 -16.28 2.66 8.25
CA ARG A 196 -14.89 3.12 8.21
C ARG A 196 -13.99 1.91 7.94
N VAL A 197 -13.60 1.73 6.69
CA VAL A 197 -12.70 0.66 6.25
C VAL A 197 -11.31 1.27 6.03
N LEU A 198 -10.27 0.68 6.63
CA LEU A 198 -8.90 1.14 6.49
C LEU A 198 -7.96 -0.04 6.19
N TYR A 199 -7.25 0.07 5.08
CA TYR A 199 -6.07 -0.74 4.77
C TYR A 199 -4.81 0.03 5.15
N VAL A 200 -3.84 -0.66 5.75
CA VAL A 200 -2.52 -0.10 6.05
C VAL A 200 -1.50 -1.23 6.12
N SER A 201 -0.29 -1.02 5.59
CA SER A 201 0.81 -1.94 5.83
C SER A 201 1.35 -1.79 7.26
N ALA A 202 1.89 -2.84 7.83
CA ALA A 202 2.54 -2.79 9.14
C ALA A 202 3.68 -1.75 9.15
N TYR A 203 4.46 -1.63 8.07
CA TYR A 203 5.42 -0.55 7.91
C TYR A 203 4.80 0.85 8.09
N LEU A 204 3.73 1.14 7.34
CA LEU A 204 3.10 2.45 7.38
C LEU A 204 2.47 2.74 8.75
N PHE A 205 1.91 1.73 9.42
CA PHE A 205 1.44 1.85 10.79
C PHE A 205 2.58 2.24 11.74
N GLN A 206 3.76 1.60 11.61
CA GLN A 206 4.94 1.93 12.41
C GLN A 206 5.42 3.37 12.16
N VAL A 207 5.45 3.82 10.90
CA VAL A 207 5.83 5.19 10.53
C VAL A 207 4.86 6.19 11.16
N GLN A 208 3.54 5.98 11.00
CA GLN A 208 2.52 6.85 11.57
C GLN A 208 2.57 6.89 13.11
N TYR A 209 2.83 5.74 13.75
CA TYR A 209 3.03 5.67 15.20
C TYR A 209 4.26 6.49 15.63
N THR A 210 5.40 6.30 14.95
CA THR A 210 6.64 7.02 15.25
C THR A 210 6.46 8.53 15.11
N ASP A 211 5.76 8.97 14.07
CA ASP A 211 5.43 10.37 13.85
C ASP A 211 4.50 10.91 14.95
N SER A 212 3.52 10.12 15.40
CA SER A 212 2.64 10.52 16.49
C SER A 212 3.38 10.70 17.82
N VAL A 213 4.37 9.86 18.11
CA VAL A 213 5.22 9.98 19.29
C VAL A 213 6.08 11.23 19.20
N ARG A 214 6.69 11.48 18.03
CA ARG A 214 7.53 12.68 17.81
C ARG A 214 6.75 13.98 17.98
N ASN A 215 5.49 13.99 17.56
CA ASN A 215 4.63 15.18 17.60
C ASN A 215 3.76 15.27 18.87
N ASN A 216 3.93 14.36 19.84
CA ASN A 216 3.09 14.25 21.04
C ASN A 216 1.58 14.08 20.77
N THR A 217 1.22 13.44 19.65
CA THR A 217 -0.17 13.17 19.23
C THR A 217 -0.52 11.67 19.28
N THR A 218 0.16 10.89 20.13
CA THR A 218 -0.05 9.44 20.25
C THR A 218 -1.49 9.07 20.63
N ASN A 219 -2.14 9.88 21.47
CA ASN A 219 -3.54 9.66 21.85
C ASN A 219 -4.47 9.82 20.64
N ASP A 220 -4.21 10.81 19.80
CA ASP A 220 -5.01 11.06 18.60
C ASP A 220 -4.83 9.93 17.58
N PHE A 221 -3.59 9.41 17.45
CA PHE A 221 -3.31 8.20 16.67
C PHE A 221 -4.14 7.00 17.15
N ILE A 222 -4.13 6.72 18.47
CA ILE A 222 -4.90 5.62 19.05
C ILE A 222 -6.41 5.82 18.80
N ASN A 223 -6.92 7.01 19.09
CA ASN A 223 -8.34 7.35 18.92
C ASN A 223 -8.77 7.18 17.46
N PHE A 224 -7.96 7.65 16.51
CA PHE A 224 -8.21 7.49 15.08
C PHE A 224 -8.39 6.01 14.71
N TYR A 225 -7.44 5.15 15.08
CA TYR A 225 -7.52 3.72 14.77
C TYR A 225 -8.69 3.01 15.48
N GLN A 226 -9.06 3.44 16.69
CA GLN A 226 -10.21 2.91 17.43
C GLN A 226 -11.56 3.24 16.76
N THR A 227 -11.62 4.27 15.91
CA THR A 227 -12.84 4.60 15.15
C THR A 227 -13.10 3.68 13.94
N ILE A 228 -12.16 2.81 13.57
CA ILE A 228 -12.24 2.02 12.34
C ILE A 228 -13.20 0.83 12.54
N ASP A 229 -14.09 0.60 11.57
CA ASP A 229 -15.03 -0.52 11.61
C ASP A 229 -14.43 -1.82 11.06
N VAL A 230 -13.56 -1.70 10.06
CA VAL A 230 -12.80 -2.81 9.46
C VAL A 230 -11.35 -2.35 9.29
N LEU A 231 -10.46 -2.90 10.10
CA LEU A 231 -9.03 -2.61 10.07
C LEU A 231 -8.29 -3.78 9.41
N ILE A 232 -7.62 -3.49 8.30
CA ILE A 232 -6.74 -4.42 7.60
C ILE A 232 -5.30 -3.98 7.86
N ILE A 233 -4.50 -4.87 8.45
CA ILE A 233 -3.04 -4.71 8.57
C ILE A 233 -2.35 -5.72 7.64
N ASP A 234 -1.63 -5.23 6.64
CA ASP A 234 -0.83 -6.06 5.75
C ASP A 234 0.58 -6.28 6.32
N ASP A 235 1.16 -7.45 6.12
CA ASP A 235 2.53 -7.82 6.47
C ASP A 235 2.89 -7.63 7.96
N ILE A 236 2.09 -8.18 8.87
CA ILE A 236 2.23 -8.03 10.33
C ILE A 236 3.61 -8.49 10.88
N GLN A 237 4.34 -9.33 10.14
CA GLN A 237 5.71 -9.73 10.47
C GLN A 237 6.66 -8.54 10.62
N GLU A 238 6.38 -7.40 9.96
CA GLU A 238 7.20 -6.19 10.08
C GLU A 238 7.19 -5.57 11.48
N PHE A 239 6.24 -5.94 12.34
CA PHE A 239 6.26 -5.50 13.73
C PHE A 239 7.33 -6.19 14.58
N ALA A 240 7.98 -7.26 14.08
CA ALA A 240 9.00 -8.00 14.81
C ALA A 240 10.10 -7.09 15.37
N GLY A 241 10.36 -7.17 16.67
CA GLY A 241 11.36 -6.35 17.36
C GLY A 241 10.96 -4.89 17.64
N VAL A 242 9.84 -4.40 17.11
CA VAL A 242 9.37 -3.02 17.31
C VAL A 242 8.42 -2.89 18.49
N ILE A 243 8.94 -3.11 19.71
CA ILE A 243 8.14 -3.31 20.94
C ILE A 243 7.11 -2.20 21.20
N LYS A 244 7.46 -0.92 21.02
CA LYS A 244 6.52 0.19 21.27
C LYS A 244 5.33 0.17 20.32
N THR A 245 5.58 -0.10 19.03
CA THR A 245 4.53 -0.24 18.02
C THR A 245 3.64 -1.43 18.33
N GLN A 246 4.22 -2.57 18.71
CA GLN A 246 3.48 -3.76 19.13
C GLN A 246 2.56 -3.47 20.32
N ASN A 247 3.06 -2.77 21.35
CA ASN A 247 2.28 -2.39 22.52
C ASN A 247 1.07 -1.52 22.14
N THR A 248 1.28 -0.50 21.31
CA THR A 248 0.20 0.38 20.88
C THR A 248 -0.81 -0.35 20.00
N PHE A 249 -0.35 -1.18 19.07
CA PHE A 249 -1.23 -2.01 18.25
C PHE A 249 -2.04 -3.00 19.11
N PHE A 250 -1.45 -3.60 20.15
CA PHE A 250 -2.16 -4.48 21.07
C PHE A 250 -3.36 -3.77 21.74
N HIS A 251 -3.21 -2.51 22.14
CA HIS A 251 -4.31 -1.73 22.71
C HIS A 251 -5.41 -1.43 21.69
N ILE A 252 -5.04 -1.03 20.46
CA ILE A 252 -5.98 -0.80 19.36
C ILE A 252 -6.74 -2.09 19.01
N PHE A 253 -6.02 -3.20 18.84
CA PHE A 253 -6.58 -4.51 18.55
C PHE A 253 -7.64 -4.90 19.59
N ASN A 254 -7.30 -4.80 20.89
CA ASN A 254 -8.24 -5.13 21.97
C ASN A 254 -9.51 -4.32 21.89
N HIS A 255 -9.37 -2.99 21.74
CA HIS A 255 -10.52 -2.10 21.68
C HIS A 255 -11.43 -2.44 20.51
N LEU A 256 -10.85 -2.62 19.32
CA LEU A 256 -11.59 -2.96 18.11
C LEU A 256 -12.29 -4.31 18.24
N HIS A 257 -11.59 -5.32 18.74
CA HIS A 257 -12.14 -6.67 18.94
C HIS A 257 -13.31 -6.68 19.94
N GLN A 258 -13.14 -6.02 21.10
CA GLN A 258 -14.19 -5.92 22.14
C GLN A 258 -15.43 -5.16 21.66
N ASN A 259 -15.26 -4.18 20.77
CA ASN A 259 -16.35 -3.41 20.17
C ASN A 259 -16.91 -4.05 18.88
N GLY A 260 -16.56 -5.31 18.60
CA GLY A 260 -17.08 -6.07 17.46
C GLY A 260 -16.66 -5.52 16.09
N LYS A 261 -15.58 -4.73 16.02
CA LYS A 261 -14.98 -4.25 14.77
C LYS A 261 -14.16 -5.35 14.13
N GLN A 262 -14.16 -5.43 12.80
CA GLN A 262 -13.44 -6.49 12.07
C GLN A 262 -11.94 -6.20 12.05
N LEU A 263 -11.15 -7.20 12.38
CA LEU A 263 -9.69 -7.19 12.23
C LEU A 263 -9.30 -8.21 11.16
N ILE A 264 -8.48 -7.78 10.21
CA ILE A 264 -7.93 -8.64 9.16
C ILE A 264 -6.42 -8.41 9.13
N LEU A 265 -5.64 -9.48 9.26
CA LEU A 265 -4.19 -9.43 9.34
C LEU A 265 -3.62 -10.35 8.27
N THR A 266 -2.52 -9.93 7.63
CA THR A 266 -1.75 -10.83 6.76
C THR A 266 -0.35 -11.04 7.32
N SER A 267 0.28 -12.15 6.92
CA SER A 267 1.63 -12.51 7.30
C SER A 267 2.30 -13.39 6.25
N ASP A 268 3.63 -13.38 6.17
CA ASP A 268 4.38 -14.38 5.39
C ASP A 268 4.40 -15.76 6.07
N ARG A 269 4.11 -15.81 7.38
CA ARG A 269 4.19 -17.01 8.23
C ARG A 269 2.98 -17.15 9.15
N ALA A 270 2.70 -18.37 9.61
CA ALA A 270 1.68 -18.62 10.61
C ALA A 270 2.02 -17.94 11.95
N PRO A 271 1.03 -17.61 12.81
CA PRO A 271 1.28 -16.92 14.08
C PRO A 271 2.29 -17.63 15.00
N ALA A 272 2.35 -18.96 14.98
CA ALA A 272 3.30 -19.72 15.80
C ALA A 272 4.76 -19.58 15.36
N SER A 273 5.01 -19.12 14.13
CA SER A 273 6.34 -19.00 13.52
C SER A 273 6.79 -17.54 13.37
N LEU A 274 6.06 -16.59 13.97
CA LEU A 274 6.38 -15.17 13.98
C LEU A 274 7.31 -14.85 15.15
N GLU A 275 8.60 -14.90 14.88
CA GLU A 275 9.65 -14.50 15.83
C GLU A 275 9.66 -12.98 16.04
N GLY A 276 10.01 -12.55 17.26
CA GLY A 276 10.13 -11.12 17.59
C GLY A 276 8.80 -10.39 17.85
N LEU A 277 7.66 -11.09 17.77
CA LEU A 277 6.37 -10.60 18.27
C LEU A 277 6.11 -11.04 19.70
N GLU A 278 5.47 -10.18 20.50
CA GLU A 278 5.05 -10.52 21.86
C GLU A 278 4.03 -11.67 21.86
N GLU A 279 4.19 -12.64 22.78
CA GLU A 279 3.31 -13.82 22.88
C GLU A 279 1.82 -13.47 23.01
N ARG A 280 1.53 -12.35 23.68
CA ARG A 280 0.16 -11.85 23.83
C ARG A 280 -0.48 -11.44 22.51
N LEU A 281 0.28 -10.93 21.54
CA LEU A 281 -0.23 -10.66 20.19
C LEU A 281 -0.47 -11.97 19.44
N LEU A 282 0.47 -12.92 19.53
CA LEU A 282 0.36 -14.23 18.88
C LEU A 282 -0.89 -15.00 19.35
N THR A 283 -1.23 -14.89 20.64
CA THR A 283 -2.46 -15.49 21.18
C THR A 283 -3.71 -14.84 20.58
N ARG A 284 -3.69 -13.53 20.35
CA ARG A 284 -4.81 -12.78 19.77
C ARG A 284 -5.05 -13.10 18.31
N PHE A 285 -3.97 -13.30 17.55
CA PHE A 285 -4.06 -13.68 16.15
C PHE A 285 -4.75 -15.04 15.97
N LYS A 286 -4.69 -15.89 17.01
CA LYS A 286 -5.35 -17.20 17.06
C LYS A 286 -6.78 -17.18 17.60
N TRP A 287 -7.33 -16.03 17.99
CA TRP A 287 -8.69 -15.95 18.55
C TRP A 287 -9.81 -16.19 17.53
N GLY A 288 -9.54 -15.96 16.25
CA GLY A 288 -10.51 -16.09 15.17
C GLY A 288 -10.07 -17.12 14.13
N MET A 289 -10.22 -16.78 12.85
CA MET A 289 -9.87 -17.68 11.75
C MET A 289 -8.42 -17.47 11.33
N VAL A 290 -7.64 -18.56 11.29
CA VAL A 290 -6.33 -18.61 10.65
C VAL A 290 -6.49 -19.40 9.35
N ALA A 291 -6.20 -18.77 8.21
CA ALA A 291 -6.29 -19.42 6.91
C ALA A 291 -4.99 -19.26 6.12
N GLU A 292 -4.56 -20.35 5.51
CA GLU A 292 -3.38 -20.40 4.66
C GLU A 292 -3.76 -20.10 3.20
N LEU A 293 -2.89 -19.35 2.53
CA LEU A 293 -2.87 -19.16 1.08
C LEU A 293 -1.62 -19.85 0.54
N GLU A 294 -1.83 -20.94 -0.18
CA GLU A 294 -0.74 -21.71 -0.77
C GLU A 294 -0.40 -21.20 -2.19
N LYS A 295 0.74 -21.65 -2.71
CA LYS A 295 1.11 -21.35 -4.09
C LYS A 295 0.04 -21.91 -5.06
N PRO A 296 -0.35 -21.13 -6.09
CA PRO A 296 -1.34 -21.57 -7.07
C PRO A 296 -0.82 -22.76 -7.87
N THR A 297 -1.71 -23.70 -8.22
CA THR A 297 -1.38 -24.77 -9.19
C THR A 297 -1.11 -24.19 -10.58
N PHE A 298 -0.55 -25.01 -11.47
CA PHE A 298 -0.38 -24.66 -12.87
C PHE A 298 -1.69 -24.21 -13.52
N GLU A 299 -2.79 -24.93 -13.28
CA GLU A 299 -4.11 -24.61 -13.82
C GLU A 299 -4.58 -23.25 -13.34
N LEU A 300 -4.42 -22.97 -12.04
CA LEU A 300 -4.82 -21.70 -11.46
C LEU A 300 -3.96 -20.53 -12.00
N ARG A 301 -2.64 -20.71 -12.13
CA ARG A 301 -1.75 -19.70 -12.73
C ARG A 301 -2.13 -19.41 -14.18
N ARG A 302 -2.45 -20.45 -14.95
CA ARG A 302 -2.92 -20.31 -16.33
C ARG A 302 -4.23 -19.54 -16.40
N ASP A 303 -5.17 -19.79 -15.50
CA ASP A 303 -6.46 -19.10 -15.47
C ASP A 303 -6.31 -17.63 -15.04
N ILE A 304 -5.43 -17.35 -14.09
CA ILE A 304 -5.05 -15.98 -13.71
C ILE A 304 -4.44 -15.23 -14.90
N LEU A 305 -3.48 -15.85 -15.60
CA LEU A 305 -2.84 -15.26 -16.78
C LEU A 305 -3.86 -14.98 -17.88
N LYS A 306 -4.74 -15.95 -18.19
CA LYS A 306 -5.82 -15.76 -19.18
C LYS A 306 -6.76 -14.62 -18.80
N LYS A 307 -7.07 -14.44 -17.51
CA LYS A 307 -7.93 -13.33 -17.08
C LYS A 307 -7.22 -11.98 -17.20
N ARG A 308 -5.95 -11.91 -16.82
CA ARG A 308 -5.12 -10.71 -16.97
C ARG A 308 -4.99 -10.29 -18.45
N MET A 309 -4.71 -11.26 -19.33
CA MET A 309 -4.66 -11.04 -20.78
C MET A 309 -5.97 -10.48 -21.34
N ARG A 310 -7.13 -11.04 -20.94
CA ARG A 310 -8.44 -10.56 -21.37
C ARG A 310 -8.70 -9.12 -20.93
N ARG A 311 -8.32 -8.78 -19.69
CA ARG A 311 -8.45 -7.41 -19.15
C ARG A 311 -7.56 -6.43 -19.92
N ASP A 312 -6.32 -6.83 -20.18
CA ASP A 312 -5.31 -5.97 -20.81
C ASP A 312 -5.47 -5.93 -22.35
N GLY A 313 -6.40 -6.69 -22.92
CA GLY A 313 -6.67 -6.74 -24.37
C GLY A 313 -5.58 -7.45 -25.17
N ILE A 314 -4.76 -8.29 -24.53
CA ILE A 314 -3.61 -8.96 -25.13
C ILE A 314 -3.96 -10.41 -25.47
N GLN A 315 -3.46 -10.90 -26.60
CA GLN A 315 -3.58 -12.30 -26.98
C GLN A 315 -2.20 -12.91 -27.20
N PHE A 316 -2.01 -14.12 -26.66
CA PHE A 316 -0.84 -14.95 -26.84
C PHE A 316 -1.27 -16.33 -27.34
N PRO A 317 -0.44 -17.02 -28.13
CA PRO A 317 -0.65 -18.43 -28.45
C PRO A 317 -0.75 -19.28 -27.16
N GLN A 318 -1.57 -20.33 -27.18
CA GLN A 318 -1.81 -21.19 -26.01
C GLN A 318 -0.50 -21.78 -25.45
N GLU A 319 0.45 -22.12 -26.31
CA GLU A 319 1.79 -22.61 -25.95
C GLU A 319 2.57 -21.60 -25.11
N VAL A 320 2.48 -20.31 -25.42
CA VAL A 320 3.14 -19.24 -24.67
C VAL A 320 2.48 -19.06 -23.29
N ILE A 321 1.15 -19.16 -23.22
CA ILE A 321 0.41 -19.10 -21.95
C ILE A 321 0.82 -20.25 -21.04
N ASP A 322 0.85 -21.47 -21.58
CA ASP A 322 1.22 -22.67 -20.83
C ASP A 322 2.69 -22.61 -20.40
N TYR A 323 3.60 -22.17 -21.29
CA TYR A 323 5.01 -21.95 -20.95
C TYR A 323 5.19 -20.95 -19.80
N ILE A 324 4.48 -19.80 -19.82
CA ILE A 324 4.56 -18.80 -18.74
C ILE A 324 4.01 -19.39 -17.44
N ALA A 325 2.85 -20.07 -17.48
CA ALA A 325 2.25 -20.68 -16.29
C ALA A 325 3.10 -21.79 -15.67
N GLU A 326 3.91 -22.48 -16.47
CA GLU A 326 4.84 -23.52 -16.02
C GLU A 326 6.10 -22.91 -15.40
N ASN A 327 6.67 -21.87 -16.01
CA ASN A 327 7.98 -21.31 -15.61
C ASN A 327 7.88 -20.19 -14.57
N VAL A 328 6.78 -19.43 -14.50
CA VAL A 328 6.59 -18.36 -13.53
C VAL A 328 5.79 -18.89 -12.34
N SER A 329 6.51 -19.41 -11.34
CA SER A 329 5.91 -20.09 -10.17
C SER A 329 6.13 -19.36 -8.83
N GLU A 330 6.93 -18.29 -8.80
CA GLU A 330 7.30 -17.60 -7.57
C GLU A 330 6.33 -16.49 -7.16
N ASN A 331 5.83 -15.69 -8.12
CA ASN A 331 4.88 -14.61 -7.88
C ASN A 331 3.84 -14.55 -9.02
N ILE A 332 2.60 -14.23 -8.68
CA ILE A 332 1.43 -14.10 -9.59
C ILE A 332 1.36 -12.70 -10.20
#